data_AF-A0A942LF52-F1
#
_entry.id   AF-A0A942LF52-F1
#
_cell.length_a   1.000
_cell.length_b   1.000
_cell.length_c   1.000
_cell.angle_alpha   90.00
_cell.angle_beta   90.00
_cell.angle_gamma   90.00
#
_symmetry.space_group_name_H-M   'P 1'
#
loop_
_entity.id
_entity.type
_entity.pdbx_description
1 polymer ?
#
loop_
_entity_poly.entity_id
_entity_poly.type
_entity_poly.pdbx_seq_one_letter_code
_entity_poly.pdbx_strand_id
1 'polypeptide(L)'
;MKYEESTTVELKSEITDDFKKEVIALANTDGGTIYIGIDDNGQAVGISNPDEVMAQIGNIIRDGIKPDLTAYTSIEAMNEDGVKIIRVSILRGVKRPYHITDKGLKPSGVFIRHGISSVPATDEAIRQMLRESDGLAFDKSRCLNQSLTFSYAEKYFSDAGLPFTPQNRRTLKLIDADGYYTNAALLLSDQCEHSIKCAVYDGTGKTKF
;
A
#
# COMPACT_ATOMS: atom_id res chain seq x y z
N MET A 1 26.73 -10.60 -12.66
CA MET A 1 26.20 -10.29 -11.30
C MET A 1 25.90 -11.63 -10.60
N LYS A 2 25.85 -11.71 -9.26
CA LYS A 2 25.33 -12.92 -8.58
C LYS A 2 23.88 -12.68 -8.18
N TYR A 3 22.97 -13.46 -8.75
CA TYR A 3 21.53 -13.40 -8.44
C TYR A 3 21.24 -14.28 -7.23
N GLU A 4 20.60 -13.73 -6.20
CA GLU A 4 20.20 -14.47 -5.00
C GLU A 4 18.76 -14.10 -4.63
N GLU A 5 17.96 -15.11 -4.31
CA GLU A 5 16.59 -14.91 -3.85
C GLU A 5 16.57 -14.15 -2.52
N SER A 6 15.58 -13.29 -2.37
CA SER A 6 15.37 -12.51 -1.15
C SER A 6 13.90 -12.19 -0.95
N THR A 7 13.61 -11.38 0.06
CA THR A 7 12.29 -10.81 0.29
C THR A 7 11.82 -9.90 -0.84
N THR A 8 12.72 -9.41 -1.69
CA THR A 8 12.39 -8.50 -2.80
C THR A 8 12.96 -8.97 -4.14
N VAL A 9 13.52 -10.18 -4.20
CA VAL A 9 14.07 -10.78 -5.43
C VAL A 9 13.51 -12.19 -5.58
N GLU A 10 12.92 -12.46 -6.73
CA GLU A 10 12.44 -13.77 -7.16
C GLU A 10 13.17 -14.17 -8.45
N LEU A 11 13.58 -15.43 -8.55
CA LEU A 11 14.25 -15.98 -9.72
C LEU A 11 13.34 -16.99 -10.42
N LYS A 12 13.30 -16.93 -11.75
CA LYS A 12 12.59 -17.89 -12.60
C LYS A 12 13.42 -18.18 -13.85
N SER A 13 13.55 -19.46 -14.20
CA SER A 13 14.11 -19.85 -15.50
C SER A 13 13.17 -19.45 -16.63
N GLU A 14 11.85 -19.62 -16.42
CA GLU A 14 10.79 -19.34 -17.40
C GLU A 14 9.48 -18.89 -16.72
N ILE A 15 8.54 -18.38 -17.51
CA ILE A 15 7.20 -18.02 -17.01
C ILE A 15 6.38 -19.29 -16.78
N THR A 16 5.85 -19.42 -15.58
CA THR A 16 4.91 -20.47 -15.19
C THR A 16 3.58 -19.87 -14.74
N ASP A 17 2.57 -20.72 -14.52
CA ASP A 17 1.26 -20.28 -14.03
C ASP A 17 1.33 -19.56 -12.67
N ASP A 18 2.36 -19.87 -11.88
CA ASP A 18 2.63 -19.25 -10.59
C ASP A 18 3.19 -17.82 -10.71
N PHE A 19 3.53 -17.33 -11.90
CA PHE A 19 4.06 -15.98 -12.07
C PHE A 19 3.13 -14.90 -11.50
N LYS A 20 1.81 -15.05 -11.65
CA LYS A 20 0.80 -14.13 -11.09
C LYS A 20 0.93 -14.03 -9.57
N LYS A 21 1.13 -15.18 -8.91
CA LYS A 21 1.26 -15.29 -7.47
C LYS A 21 2.46 -14.49 -6.96
N GLU A 22 3.60 -14.60 -7.64
CA GLU A 22 4.83 -13.89 -7.28
C GLU A 22 4.68 -12.36 -7.44
N VAL A 23 4.08 -11.92 -8.55
CA VAL A 23 3.78 -10.48 -8.77
C VAL A 23 2.86 -9.93 -7.68
N ILE A 24 1.79 -10.66 -7.35
CA ILE A 24 0.84 -10.27 -6.30
C ILE A 24 1.52 -10.18 -4.93
N ALA A 25 2.35 -11.16 -4.59
CA ALA A 25 3.04 -11.21 -3.30
C ALA A 25 3.99 -10.02 -3.11
N LEU A 26 4.77 -9.68 -4.15
CA LEU A 26 5.64 -8.51 -4.13
C LEU A 26 4.83 -7.21 -4.03
N ALA A 27 3.77 -7.05 -4.84
CA ALA A 27 2.93 -5.86 -4.81
C ALA A 27 2.21 -5.64 -3.46
N ASN A 28 1.82 -6.72 -2.77
CA ASN A 28 1.13 -6.66 -1.48
C ASN A 28 2.07 -6.41 -0.29
N THR A 29 3.36 -6.71 -0.42
CA THR A 29 4.36 -6.54 0.63
C THR A 29 5.19 -5.26 0.40
N ASP A 30 6.43 -5.37 -0.08
CA ASP A 30 7.40 -4.26 -0.16
C ASP A 30 7.78 -3.89 -1.60
N GLY A 31 7.13 -4.50 -2.60
CA GLY A 31 7.60 -4.49 -3.97
C GLY A 31 8.82 -5.40 -4.16
N GLY A 32 9.47 -5.30 -5.32
CA GLY A 32 10.66 -6.06 -5.63
C GLY A 32 10.85 -6.30 -7.12
N THR A 33 11.67 -7.30 -7.43
CA THR A 33 12.08 -7.62 -8.79
C THR A 33 11.98 -9.12 -9.03
N ILE A 34 11.40 -9.50 -10.16
CA ILE A 34 11.45 -10.88 -10.67
C ILE A 34 12.41 -10.89 -11.85
N TYR A 35 13.42 -11.77 -11.81
CA TYR A 35 14.30 -12.01 -12.94
C TYR A 35 13.89 -13.30 -13.64
N ILE A 36 13.59 -13.20 -14.95
CA ILE A 36 13.26 -14.35 -15.80
C ILE A 36 14.47 -14.69 -16.68
N GLY A 37 14.75 -15.97 -16.83
CA GLY A 37 15.95 -16.49 -17.48
C GLY A 37 17.10 -16.73 -16.50
N ILE A 38 16.83 -16.78 -15.20
CA ILE A 38 17.79 -17.12 -14.13
C ILE A 38 17.31 -18.38 -13.41
N ASP A 39 18.16 -19.40 -13.28
CA ASP A 39 17.82 -20.62 -12.54
C ASP A 39 17.86 -20.42 -11.01
N ASP A 40 17.41 -21.43 -10.26
CA ASP A 40 17.39 -21.41 -8.78
C ASP A 40 18.79 -21.31 -8.16
N ASN A 41 19.86 -21.57 -8.93
CA ASN A 41 21.25 -21.43 -8.50
C ASN A 41 21.80 -20.01 -8.76
N GLY A 42 21.00 -19.12 -9.34
CA GLY A 42 21.39 -17.76 -9.70
C GLY A 42 22.17 -17.66 -11.03
N GLN A 43 22.14 -18.70 -11.87
CA GLN A 43 22.82 -18.73 -13.16
C GLN A 43 21.88 -18.29 -14.29
N ALA A 44 22.40 -17.47 -15.20
CA ALA A 44 21.66 -17.03 -16.37
C ALA A 44 21.54 -18.16 -17.41
N VAL A 45 20.34 -18.69 -17.58
CA VAL A 45 19.99 -19.71 -18.59
C VAL A 45 19.49 -19.08 -19.89
N GLY A 46 18.98 -17.85 -19.81
CA GLY A 46 18.61 -17.02 -20.94
C GLY A 46 17.21 -17.23 -21.50
N ILE A 47 16.78 -16.28 -22.34
CA ILE A 47 15.47 -16.24 -22.99
C ILE A 47 15.65 -16.09 -24.51
N SER A 48 15.05 -17.01 -25.26
CA SER A 48 15.14 -17.08 -26.72
C SER A 48 14.48 -15.89 -27.42
N ASN A 49 13.29 -15.50 -26.99
CA ASN A 49 12.50 -14.42 -27.57
C ASN A 49 12.00 -13.44 -26.49
N PRO A 50 12.83 -12.47 -26.07
CA PRO A 50 12.46 -11.56 -24.98
C PRO A 50 11.20 -10.74 -25.27
N ASP A 51 11.00 -10.28 -26.51
CA ASP A 51 9.85 -9.43 -26.85
C ASP A 51 8.52 -10.16 -26.65
N GLU A 52 8.46 -11.44 -27.04
CA GLU A 52 7.28 -12.29 -26.85
C GLU A 52 7.02 -12.56 -25.36
N VAL A 53 8.06 -12.89 -24.60
CA VAL A 53 7.95 -13.14 -23.16
C VAL A 53 7.55 -11.86 -22.42
N MET A 54 8.09 -10.70 -22.80
CA MET A 54 7.69 -9.41 -22.24
C MET A 54 6.21 -9.09 -22.52
N ALA A 55 5.74 -9.33 -23.74
CA ALA A 55 4.33 -9.17 -24.08
C ALA A 55 3.43 -10.12 -23.28
N GLN A 56 3.86 -11.38 -23.09
CA GLN A 56 3.16 -12.36 -22.26
C GLN A 56 3.05 -11.91 -20.81
N ILE A 57 4.12 -11.40 -20.20
CA ILE A 57 4.13 -10.85 -18.83
C ILE A 57 3.12 -9.71 -18.72
N GLY A 58 3.15 -8.77 -19.66
CA GLY A 58 2.25 -7.63 -19.69
C GLY A 58 0.78 -8.05 -19.71
N ASN A 59 0.43 -9.04 -20.53
CA ASN A 59 -0.93 -9.58 -20.61
C ASN A 59 -1.33 -10.30 -19.31
N ILE A 60 -0.42 -11.11 -18.74
CA ILE A 60 -0.67 -11.81 -17.47
C ILE A 60 -0.97 -10.83 -16.34
N ILE A 61 -0.21 -9.74 -16.23
CA ILE A 61 -0.40 -8.72 -15.19
C ILE A 61 -1.73 -7.98 -15.41
N ARG A 62 -2.01 -7.56 -16.64
CA ARG A 62 -3.22 -6.78 -16.98
C ARG A 62 -4.50 -7.56 -16.74
N ASP A 63 -4.55 -8.82 -17.19
CA ASP A 63 -5.80 -9.60 -17.21
C ASP A 63 -5.93 -10.47 -15.95
N GLY A 64 -4.80 -10.94 -15.42
CA GLY A 64 -4.75 -11.91 -14.32
C GLY A 64 -4.77 -11.31 -12.92
N ILE A 65 -4.58 -9.99 -12.76
CA ILE A 65 -4.44 -9.35 -11.46
C ILE A 65 -5.42 -8.18 -11.32
N LYS A 66 -6.09 -8.11 -10.16
CA LYS A 66 -6.93 -6.97 -9.77
C LYS A 66 -6.58 -6.48 -8.37
N PRO A 67 -6.63 -5.16 -8.09
CA PRO A 67 -6.77 -4.06 -9.04
C PRO A 67 -5.64 -4.01 -10.09
N ASP A 68 -5.82 -3.23 -11.16
CA ASP A 68 -4.79 -3.12 -12.22
C ASP A 68 -3.44 -2.64 -11.64
N LEU A 69 -2.40 -3.40 -11.94
CA LEU A 69 -1.03 -3.16 -11.48
C LEU A 69 -0.12 -2.61 -12.60
N THR A 70 -0.61 -2.48 -13.84
CA THR A 70 0.20 -2.09 -15.01
C THR A 70 1.03 -0.83 -14.77
N ALA A 71 0.45 0.20 -14.14
CA ALA A 71 1.14 1.47 -13.85
C ALA A 71 2.25 1.37 -12.77
N TYR A 72 2.33 0.24 -12.07
CA TYR A 72 3.26 -0.02 -10.98
C TYR A 72 4.29 -1.11 -11.33
N THR A 73 4.35 -1.52 -12.60
CA THR A 73 5.30 -2.51 -13.10
C THR A 73 6.12 -1.99 -14.28
N SER A 74 7.42 -2.28 -14.29
CA SER A 74 8.31 -2.13 -15.45
C SER A 74 8.77 -3.51 -15.92
N ILE A 75 8.83 -3.72 -17.22
CA ILE A 75 9.30 -4.97 -17.84
C ILE A 75 10.40 -4.59 -18.83
N GLU A 76 11.61 -5.10 -18.62
CA GLU A 76 12.78 -4.72 -19.40
C GLU A 76 13.61 -5.96 -19.76
N ALA A 77 14.03 -6.07 -21.02
CA ALA A 77 15.05 -7.03 -21.43
C ALA A 77 16.45 -6.50 -21.09
N MET A 78 17.31 -7.38 -20.59
CA MET A 78 18.70 -7.07 -20.26
C MET A 78 19.63 -8.12 -20.88
N ASN A 79 20.89 -7.75 -21.08
CA ASN A 79 21.94 -8.69 -21.46
C ASN A 79 22.90 -8.85 -20.28
N GLU A 80 23.04 -10.08 -19.78
CA GLU A 80 23.99 -10.46 -18.75
C GLU A 80 25.04 -11.38 -19.39
N ASP A 81 26.27 -10.91 -19.56
CA ASP A 81 27.38 -11.69 -20.16
C ASP A 81 27.03 -12.36 -21.52
N GLY A 82 26.23 -11.67 -22.33
CA GLY A 82 25.78 -12.16 -23.64
C GLY A 82 24.52 -13.04 -23.60
N VAL A 83 23.97 -13.29 -22.41
CA VAL A 83 22.72 -14.02 -22.18
C VAL A 83 21.58 -13.03 -21.96
N LYS A 84 20.51 -13.15 -22.75
CA LYS A 84 19.32 -12.28 -22.62
C LYS A 84 18.43 -12.74 -21.48
N ILE A 85 18.08 -11.85 -20.57
CA ILE A 85 17.18 -12.08 -19.44
C ILE A 85 16.12 -10.98 -19.38
N ILE A 86 15.06 -11.16 -18.59
CA ILE A 86 14.02 -10.13 -18.37
C ILE A 86 14.00 -9.74 -16.90
N ARG A 87 13.95 -8.44 -16.64
CA ARG A 87 13.69 -7.85 -15.32
C ARG A 87 12.27 -7.32 -15.26
N VAL A 88 11.49 -7.84 -14.33
CA VAL A 88 10.17 -7.32 -13.99
C VAL A 88 10.28 -6.60 -12.66
N SER A 89 10.21 -5.27 -12.66
CA SER A 89 10.25 -4.46 -11.45
C SER A 89 8.82 -4.14 -11.00
N ILE A 90 8.48 -4.45 -9.76
CA ILE A 90 7.16 -4.27 -9.17
C ILE A 90 7.27 -3.33 -8.00
N LEU A 91 6.55 -2.20 -8.05
CA LEU A 91 6.44 -1.31 -6.92
C LEU A 91 5.46 -1.87 -5.90
N ARG A 92 5.66 -1.53 -4.62
CA ARG A 92 4.65 -1.75 -3.59
C ARG A 92 3.35 -1.07 -4.00
N GLY A 93 2.27 -1.85 -4.08
CA GLY A 93 1.00 -1.36 -4.55
C GLY A 93 0.28 -0.50 -3.52
N VAL A 94 -0.45 0.50 -4.01
CA VAL A 94 -1.20 1.45 -3.17
C VAL A 94 -2.66 1.05 -2.96
N LYS A 95 -3.21 0.20 -3.84
CA LYS A 95 -4.59 -0.30 -3.79
C LYS A 95 -4.66 -1.75 -3.33
N ARG A 96 -3.90 -2.09 -2.29
CA ARG A 96 -3.88 -3.43 -1.72
C ARG A 96 -5.27 -3.78 -1.12
N PRO A 97 -5.62 -5.06 -1.01
CA PRO A 97 -4.90 -6.21 -1.54
C PRO A 97 -5.09 -6.39 -3.05
N TYR A 98 -3.99 -6.67 -3.75
CA TYR A 98 -4.00 -7.21 -5.10
C TYR A 98 -4.27 -8.73 -5.03
N HIS A 99 -4.99 -9.25 -6.01
CA HIS A 99 -5.44 -10.62 -6.04
C HIS A 99 -5.55 -11.18 -7.45
N ILE A 100 -5.55 -12.50 -7.58
CA ILE A 100 -5.82 -13.19 -8.85
C ILE A 100 -7.27 -12.92 -9.25
N THR A 101 -7.49 -12.45 -10.48
CA THR A 101 -8.81 -12.06 -11.00
C THR A 101 -9.88 -13.13 -10.74
N ASP A 102 -9.59 -14.39 -11.08
CA ASP A 102 -10.56 -15.49 -11.01
C ASP A 102 -10.78 -16.05 -9.60
N LYS A 103 -9.93 -15.68 -8.63
CA LYS A 103 -10.03 -16.17 -7.25
C LYS A 103 -10.66 -15.14 -6.33
N GLY A 104 -10.43 -13.84 -6.55
CA GLY A 104 -10.98 -12.78 -5.70
C GLY A 104 -10.25 -12.61 -4.36
N LEU A 105 -10.86 -11.81 -3.48
CA LEU A 105 -10.34 -11.40 -2.16
C LEU A 105 -10.47 -12.48 -1.09
N LYS A 106 -9.74 -13.58 -1.26
CA LYS A 106 -9.66 -14.69 -0.29
C LYS A 106 -8.24 -15.26 -0.26
N PRO A 107 -7.86 -16.08 0.74
CA PRO A 107 -6.51 -16.63 0.84
C PRO A 107 -6.00 -17.34 -0.42
N SER A 108 -6.89 -17.98 -1.20
CA SER A 108 -6.52 -18.64 -2.47
C SER A 108 -6.27 -17.69 -3.64
N GLY A 109 -6.54 -16.38 -3.48
CA GLY A 109 -6.35 -15.35 -4.50
C GLY A 109 -5.41 -14.22 -4.09
N VAL A 110 -5.16 -14.03 -2.78
CA VAL A 110 -4.29 -12.98 -2.26
C VAL A 110 -3.03 -13.61 -1.69
N PHE A 111 -1.88 -13.15 -2.15
CA PHE A 111 -0.58 -13.62 -1.71
C PHE A 111 0.24 -12.49 -1.13
N ILE A 112 1.11 -12.83 -0.18
CA ILE A 112 2.08 -11.92 0.44
C ILE A 112 3.44 -12.59 0.46
N ARG A 113 4.50 -11.78 0.47
CA ARG A 113 5.86 -12.28 0.63
C ARG A 113 6.16 -12.58 2.10
N HIS A 114 6.69 -13.77 2.39
CA HIS A 114 7.18 -14.19 3.70
C HIS A 114 8.56 -14.84 3.53
N GLY A 115 9.61 -14.10 3.87
CA GLY A 115 10.98 -14.50 3.53
C GLY A 115 11.16 -14.56 2.01
N ILE A 116 11.71 -15.65 1.49
CA ILE A 116 11.91 -15.91 0.05
C ILE A 116 10.70 -16.59 -0.62
N SER A 117 9.56 -16.71 0.08
CA SER A 117 8.41 -17.43 -0.45
C SER A 117 7.16 -16.57 -0.51
N SER A 118 6.37 -16.81 -1.55
CA SER A 118 5.03 -16.24 -1.68
C SER A 118 4.01 -17.18 -1.08
N VAL A 119 3.27 -16.72 -0.07
CA VAL A 119 2.31 -17.52 0.69
C VAL A 119 0.92 -16.90 0.64
N PRO A 120 -0.16 -17.71 0.74
CA PRO A 120 -1.52 -17.21 0.91
C PRO A 120 -1.62 -16.23 2.07
N ALA A 121 -2.25 -15.08 1.86
CA ALA A 121 -2.57 -14.15 2.93
C ALA A 121 -3.70 -14.72 3.81
N THR A 122 -3.63 -14.50 5.12
CA THR A 122 -4.73 -14.82 6.03
C THR A 122 -5.92 -13.88 5.83
N ASP A 123 -7.12 -14.28 6.25
CA ASP A 123 -8.29 -13.40 6.23
C ASP A 123 -8.04 -12.11 7.02
N GLU A 124 -7.32 -12.18 8.15
CA GLU A 124 -6.91 -11.01 8.93
C GLU A 124 -5.99 -10.07 8.15
N ALA A 125 -4.98 -10.61 7.45
CA ALA A 125 -4.08 -9.80 6.63
C ALA A 125 -4.81 -9.14 5.45
N ILE A 126 -5.75 -9.86 4.82
CA ILE A 126 -6.61 -9.33 3.75
C ILE A 126 -7.47 -8.17 4.28
N ARG A 127 -8.12 -8.35 5.44
CA ARG A 127 -8.92 -7.29 6.09
C ARG A 127 -8.06 -6.08 6.46
N GLN A 128 -6.83 -6.29 6.92
CA GLN A 128 -5.93 -5.20 7.24
C GLN A 128 -5.54 -4.41 5.98
N MET A 129 -5.16 -5.09 4.89
CA MET A 129 -4.84 -4.43 3.62
C MET A 129 -6.02 -3.60 3.08
N LEU A 130 -7.25 -4.12 3.16
CA LEU A 130 -8.45 -3.38 2.76
C LEU A 130 -8.61 -2.10 3.58
N ARG A 131 -8.44 -2.16 4.90
CA ARG A 131 -8.50 -0.96 5.77
C ARG A 131 -7.43 0.07 5.44
N GLU A 132 -6.20 -0.39 5.14
CA GLU A 132 -5.07 0.48 4.78
C GLU A 132 -5.29 1.18 3.43
N SER A 133 -5.91 0.50 2.47
CA SER A 133 -6.10 1.03 1.10
C SER A 133 -7.44 1.71 0.86
N ASP A 134 -8.48 1.41 1.63
CA ASP A 134 -9.78 2.10 1.53
C ASP A 134 -9.69 3.59 1.94
N GLY A 135 -8.58 4.00 2.55
CA GLY A 135 -8.39 5.41 2.89
C GLY A 135 -9.45 5.93 3.85
N LEU A 136 -10.01 5.05 4.70
CA LEU A 136 -10.68 5.46 5.94
C LEU A 136 -9.60 6.03 6.86
N ALA A 137 -9.14 7.22 6.49
CA ALA A 137 -8.31 8.06 7.32
C ALA A 137 -8.99 8.13 8.69
N PHE A 138 -8.20 7.96 9.75
CA PHE A 138 -8.70 7.80 11.11
C PHE A 138 -9.80 8.81 11.41
N ASP A 139 -9.58 10.07 11.04
CA ASP A 139 -10.45 11.24 11.16
C ASP A 139 -11.83 11.08 10.49
N LYS A 140 -11.97 10.29 9.43
CA LYS A 140 -13.24 10.02 8.75
C LYS A 140 -14.06 8.89 9.37
N SER A 141 -13.44 8.04 10.19
CA SER A 141 -14.14 6.94 10.84
C SER A 141 -15.07 7.47 11.93
N ARG A 142 -16.19 6.77 12.18
CA ARG A 142 -17.12 7.11 13.26
C ARG A 142 -16.40 7.00 14.62
N CYS A 143 -16.56 8.01 15.46
CA CYS A 143 -16.03 7.98 16.81
C CYS A 143 -16.85 7.02 17.68
N LEU A 144 -16.18 6.21 18.50
CA LEU A 144 -16.87 5.36 19.47
C LEU A 144 -17.52 6.20 20.58
N ASN A 145 -16.87 7.29 20.98
CA ASN A 145 -17.43 8.24 21.93
C ASN A 145 -18.29 9.29 21.20
N GLN A 146 -19.60 9.27 21.44
CA GLN A 146 -20.54 10.24 20.86
C GLN A 146 -20.90 11.37 21.83
N SER A 147 -20.44 11.31 23.08
CA SER A 147 -20.64 12.34 24.10
C SER A 147 -19.48 13.34 24.08
N LEU A 148 -19.28 13.99 22.92
CA LEU A 148 -18.20 14.97 22.72
C LEU A 148 -18.67 16.40 23.01
N THR A 149 -17.80 17.18 23.63
CA THR A 149 -17.96 18.63 23.85
C THR A 149 -16.89 19.42 23.10
N PHE A 150 -17.18 20.68 22.79
CA PHE A 150 -16.34 21.51 21.92
C PHE A 150 -16.12 22.91 22.49
N SER A 151 -16.09 23.07 23.82
CA SER A 151 -16.05 24.38 24.46
C SER A 151 -14.81 25.20 24.04
N TYR A 152 -13.64 24.56 23.92
CA TYR A 152 -12.44 25.24 23.44
C TYR A 152 -12.56 25.64 21.96
N ALA A 153 -13.02 24.73 21.10
CA ALA A 153 -13.17 24.99 19.68
C ALA A 153 -14.22 26.06 19.38
N GLU A 154 -15.37 26.04 20.07
CA GLU A 154 -16.42 27.07 19.95
C GLU A 154 -15.89 28.46 20.27
N LYS A 155 -15.11 28.58 21.35
CA LYS A 155 -14.45 29.84 21.72
C LYS A 155 -13.47 30.31 20.64
N TYR A 156 -12.59 29.42 20.19
CA TYR A 156 -11.58 29.75 19.17
C TYR A 156 -12.21 30.23 17.85
N PHE A 157 -13.26 29.54 17.38
CA PHE A 157 -13.98 29.95 16.18
C PHE A 157 -14.67 31.30 16.37
N SER A 158 -15.29 31.53 17.54
CA SER A 158 -15.89 32.82 17.88
C SER A 158 -14.87 33.97 17.88
N ASP A 159 -13.70 33.77 18.49
CA ASP A 159 -12.62 34.77 18.55
C ASP A 159 -12.09 35.11 17.14
N ALA A 160 -12.14 34.14 16.22
CA ALA A 160 -11.81 34.32 14.79
C ALA A 160 -12.96 34.88 13.94
N GLY A 161 -14.14 35.14 14.52
CA GLY A 161 -15.32 35.61 13.79
C GLY A 161 -15.96 34.56 12.87
N LEU A 162 -15.72 33.26 13.13
CA LEU A 162 -16.21 32.15 12.34
C LEU A 162 -17.37 31.40 13.04
N PRO A 163 -18.42 30.99 12.32
CA PRO A 163 -19.52 30.22 12.90
C PRO A 163 -19.14 28.74 13.12
N PHE A 164 -19.54 28.18 14.28
CA PHE A 164 -19.32 26.77 14.64
C PHE A 164 -20.63 26.01 14.92
N THR A 165 -21.65 26.27 14.11
CA THR A 165 -22.97 25.63 14.21
C THR A 165 -22.94 24.16 13.77
N PRO A 166 -23.99 23.35 14.05
CA PRO A 166 -24.06 21.97 13.56
C PRO A 166 -23.89 21.84 12.04
N GLN A 167 -24.33 22.83 11.25
CA GLN A 167 -24.14 22.84 9.81
C GLN A 167 -22.66 23.04 9.44
N ASN A 168 -21.94 23.92 10.15
CA ASN A 168 -20.50 24.09 9.98
C ASN A 168 -19.74 22.81 10.37
N ARG A 169 -20.14 22.14 11.45
CA ARG A 169 -19.53 20.86 11.89
C ARG A 169 -19.68 19.76 10.84
N ARG A 170 -20.82 19.68 10.14
CA ARG A 170 -21.01 18.77 8.99
C ARG A 170 -20.11 19.15 7.81
N THR A 171 -19.97 20.44 7.51
CA THR A 171 -19.04 20.91 6.46
C THR A 171 -17.59 20.55 6.79
N LEU A 172 -17.19 20.70 8.05
CA LEU A 172 -15.86 20.32 8.57
C LEU A 172 -15.69 18.81 8.75
N LYS A 173 -16.68 17.99 8.39
CA LYS A 173 -16.67 16.52 8.52
C LYS A 173 -16.49 16.02 9.96
N LEU A 174 -16.83 16.84 10.95
CA LEU A 174 -16.91 16.40 12.34
C LEU A 174 -18.14 15.51 12.56
N ILE A 175 -19.17 15.66 11.72
CA ILE A 175 -20.38 14.84 11.74
C ILE A 175 -20.52 14.14 10.39
N ASP A 176 -20.71 12.82 10.41
CA ASP A 176 -20.91 11.99 9.22
C ASP A 176 -22.30 12.18 8.58
N ALA A 177 -22.56 11.48 7.47
CA ALA A 177 -23.83 11.56 6.76
C ALA A 177 -25.01 11.08 7.61
N ASP A 178 -24.77 10.11 8.51
CA ASP A 178 -25.76 9.52 9.40
C ASP A 178 -26.01 10.36 10.67
N GLY A 179 -25.23 11.42 10.88
CA GLY A 179 -25.38 12.33 12.02
C GLY A 179 -24.51 11.99 13.23
N TYR A 180 -23.57 11.06 13.13
CA TYR A 180 -22.65 10.69 14.21
C TYR A 180 -21.34 11.47 14.12
N TYR A 181 -20.71 11.70 15.27
CA TYR A 181 -19.37 12.27 15.32
C TYR A 181 -18.34 11.33 14.70
N THR A 182 -17.41 11.91 13.95
CA THR A 182 -16.22 11.23 13.41
C THR A 182 -15.04 11.37 14.35
N ASN A 183 -13.93 10.67 14.12
CA ASN A 183 -12.72 10.88 14.92
C ASN A 183 -12.08 12.26 14.65
N ALA A 184 -12.38 12.93 13.52
CA ALA A 184 -12.02 14.34 13.35
C ALA A 184 -12.66 15.20 14.45
N ALA A 185 -13.91 14.89 14.82
CA ALA A 185 -14.59 15.52 15.94
C ALA A 185 -13.90 15.22 17.26
N LEU A 186 -13.46 13.96 17.49
CA LEU A 186 -12.69 13.61 18.69
C LEU A 186 -11.43 14.46 18.79
N LEU A 187 -10.68 14.61 17.70
CA LEU A 187 -9.45 15.41 17.67
C LEU A 187 -9.67 16.90 17.99
N LEU A 188 -10.85 17.44 17.68
CA LEU A 188 -11.24 18.82 17.98
C LEU A 188 -12.00 18.97 19.32
N SER A 189 -12.40 17.86 19.94
CA SER A 189 -13.22 17.86 21.16
C SER A 189 -12.39 18.11 22.41
N ASP A 190 -13.06 18.50 23.49
CA ASP A 190 -12.42 18.64 24.81
C ASP A 190 -11.97 17.27 25.40
N GLN A 191 -12.39 16.15 24.78
CA GLN A 191 -12.02 14.78 25.15
C GLN A 191 -10.80 14.26 24.37
N CYS A 192 -10.17 15.09 23.53
CA CYS A 192 -8.93 14.70 22.86
C CYS A 192 -7.77 14.57 23.87
N GLU A 193 -7.27 13.35 24.08
CA GLU A 193 -6.13 13.09 24.98
C GLU A 193 -4.78 13.40 24.34
N HIS A 194 -4.75 13.62 23.02
CA HIS A 194 -3.53 13.89 22.27
C HIS A 194 -3.26 15.40 22.20
N SER A 195 -2.01 15.79 22.47
CA SER A 195 -1.58 17.20 22.34
C SER A 195 -0.24 17.30 21.60
N ILE A 196 -0.09 18.36 20.81
CA ILE A 196 1.18 18.75 20.19
C ILE A 196 1.70 19.98 20.94
N LYS A 197 2.94 19.92 21.41
CA LYS A 197 3.61 21.03 22.11
C LYS A 197 4.78 21.50 21.26
N CYS A 198 4.75 22.78 20.85
CA CYS A 198 5.88 23.42 20.19
C CYS A 198 6.63 24.31 21.19
N ALA A 199 7.96 24.24 21.15
CA ALA A 199 8.85 25.13 21.89
C ALA A 199 9.78 25.82 20.89
N VAL A 200 9.93 27.14 21.03
CA VAL A 200 10.86 27.94 20.25
C VAL A 200 12.13 28.11 21.08
N TYR A 201 13.30 27.98 20.44
CA TYR A 201 14.59 28.15 21.08
C TYR A 201 15.38 29.25 20.36
N ASP A 202 16.20 29.98 21.12
CA ASP A 202 17.11 30.95 20.55
C ASP A 202 18.36 30.25 19.98
N GLY A 203 18.56 30.36 18.66
CA GLY A 203 19.62 29.69 17.92
C GLY A 203 19.34 28.21 17.57
N THR A 204 20.41 27.45 17.30
CA THR A 204 20.33 26.02 16.92
C THR A 204 20.42 25.07 18.11
N GLY A 205 20.57 25.59 19.33
CA GLY A 205 20.69 24.82 20.57
C GLY A 205 19.36 24.66 21.31
N LYS A 206 19.23 23.61 22.11
CA LYS A 206 18.04 23.36 22.97
C LYS A 206 18.17 23.94 24.39
N THR A 207 19.06 24.92 24.58
CA THR A 207 19.53 25.35 25.91
C THR A 207 19.01 26.71 26.37
N LYS A 208 18.39 27.50 25.48
CA LYS A 208 17.81 28.81 25.80
C LYS A 208 16.40 28.91 25.23
N PHE A 209 15.44 29.15 26.13
CA PHE A 209 14.03 29.38 25.82
C PHE A 209 13.78 30.85 25.53
#